data_AF-A0A7X1H8K0-F1
#
_entry.id   AF-A0A7X1H8K0-F1
#
_cell.length_a   1.000
_cell.length_b   1.000
_cell.length_c   1.000
_cell.angle_alpha   90.00
_cell.angle_beta   90.00
_cell.angle_gamma   90.00
#
_symmetry.space_group_name_H-M   'P 1'
#
loop_
_entity.id
_entity.type
_entity.pdbx_description
1 polymer ?
#
loop_
_entity_poly.entity_id
_entity_poly.type
_entity_poly.pdbx_seq_one_letter_code
_entity_poly.pdbx_strand_id
1 'polypeptide(L)'
;MGVFNAISKKKNFTFAVAVYTLVWVLCAVSLGYPLAYLFMKNQFMELFYLVIKITLCTNPILYFIHLSLVGMIEPLTLKSLRPINKNIIGDELSPNITYKQIQETLAALKVFPRINATIAAIECALVVLSLPVLYHYLGYGPVLVFAGVVVGLLLIIVYTFLTHYFTDVKVGEVRRRANRMKMHLRPKSARAW
;
A
#
# COMPACT_ATOMS: atom_id res chain seq x y z
N MET A 1 -20.35 -6.10 16.31
CA MET A 1 -19.94 -7.14 15.34
C MET A 1 -20.22 -6.80 13.87
N GLY A 2 -21.18 -5.93 13.52
CA GLY A 2 -21.55 -5.65 12.11
C GLY A 2 -20.46 -4.99 11.25
N VAL A 3 -19.71 -4.03 11.78
CA VAL A 3 -18.61 -3.36 11.05
C VAL A 3 -17.46 -4.31 10.77
N PHE A 4 -17.06 -5.11 11.76
CA PHE A 4 -15.98 -6.09 11.61
C PHE A 4 -16.36 -7.22 10.64
N ASN A 5 -17.63 -7.66 10.62
CA ASN A 5 -18.12 -8.62 9.62
C ASN A 5 -18.29 -7.99 8.23
N ALA A 6 -18.64 -6.70 8.14
CA ALA A 6 -18.69 -5.98 6.87
C ALA A 6 -17.28 -5.77 6.28
N ILE A 7 -16.30 -5.43 7.13
CA ILE A 7 -14.88 -5.31 6.77
C ILE A 7 -14.26 -6.70 6.48
N SER A 8 -14.61 -7.73 7.24
CA SER A 8 -14.08 -9.09 7.02
C SER A 8 -14.67 -9.75 5.77
N LYS A 9 -15.93 -9.45 5.42
CA LYS A 9 -16.56 -9.90 4.15
C LYS A 9 -16.14 -9.03 2.95
N LYS A 10 -15.87 -7.73 3.14
CA LYS A 10 -15.21 -6.84 2.16
C LYS A 10 -13.69 -6.78 2.40
N LYS A 11 -13.02 -7.93 2.50
CA LYS A 11 -11.57 -7.96 2.23
C LYS A 11 -11.39 -7.70 0.74
N ASN A 12 -11.42 -6.43 0.36
CA ASN A 12 -11.08 -6.04 -1.00
C ASN A 12 -9.65 -6.53 -1.24
N PHE A 13 -9.42 -7.27 -2.32
CA PHE A 13 -8.09 -7.64 -2.80
C PHE A 13 -7.09 -6.49 -2.65
N THR A 14 -7.55 -5.28 -2.97
CA THR A 14 -6.84 -4.00 -2.86
C THR A 14 -6.46 -3.63 -1.42
N PHE A 15 -7.31 -3.94 -0.44
CA PHE A 15 -7.00 -3.81 0.99
C PHE A 15 -5.91 -4.79 1.41
N ALA A 16 -6.00 -6.06 1.02
CA ALA A 16 -4.98 -7.05 1.36
C ALA A 16 -3.62 -6.65 0.78
N VAL A 17 -3.59 -6.26 -0.50
CA VAL A 17 -2.37 -5.77 -1.15
C VAL A 17 -1.83 -4.55 -0.42
N ALA A 18 -2.64 -3.52 -0.15
CA ALA A 18 -2.22 -2.31 0.53
C ALA A 18 -1.64 -2.60 1.93
N VAL A 19 -2.32 -3.40 2.76
CA VAL A 19 -1.87 -3.74 4.11
C VAL A 19 -0.56 -4.54 4.12
N TYR A 20 -0.40 -5.52 3.22
CA TYR A 20 0.84 -6.30 3.13
C TYR A 20 2.02 -5.47 2.62
N THR A 21 1.76 -4.48 1.77
CA THR A 21 2.82 -3.66 1.21
C THR A 21 3.32 -2.57 2.13
N LEU A 22 2.59 -2.16 3.19
CA LEU A 22 2.78 -0.80 3.71
C LEU A 22 3.88 -0.55 4.78
N VAL A 23 3.68 -0.76 6.07
CA VAL A 23 4.35 0.17 7.02
C VAL A 23 5.41 -0.45 7.93
N TRP A 24 5.29 -1.74 8.26
CA TRP A 24 6.04 -2.30 9.40
C TRP A 24 7.52 -2.58 9.12
N VAL A 25 7.86 -3.00 7.89
CA VAL A 25 9.24 -3.38 7.54
C VAL A 25 10.13 -2.13 7.48
N LEU A 26 9.63 -1.03 6.90
CA LEU A 26 10.36 0.24 6.86
C LEU A 26 10.51 0.86 8.25
N CYS A 27 9.46 0.87 9.06
CA CYS A 27 9.55 1.38 10.42
C CYS A 27 10.51 0.54 11.28
N ALA A 28 10.51 -0.78 11.16
CA ALA A 28 11.45 -1.64 11.88
C ALA A 28 12.91 -1.42 11.44
N VAL A 29 13.17 -1.28 10.14
CA VAL A 29 14.55 -1.18 9.59
C VAL A 29 15.14 0.22 9.79
N SER A 30 14.37 1.28 9.60
CA SER A 30 14.86 2.66 9.74
C SER A 30 15.00 3.11 11.20
N LEU A 31 14.29 2.46 12.13
CA LEU A 31 14.24 2.89 13.54
C LEU A 31 14.88 1.89 14.50
N GLY A 32 15.19 0.66 14.07
CA GLY A 32 15.81 -0.35 14.93
C GLY A 32 17.16 0.09 15.51
N TYR A 33 17.98 0.78 14.72
CA TYR A 33 19.28 1.28 15.18
C TYR A 33 19.17 2.47 16.15
N PRO A 34 18.37 3.52 15.89
CA PRO A 34 18.06 4.56 16.88
C PRO A 34 17.42 4.02 18.16
N LEU A 35 16.47 3.08 18.07
CA LEU A 35 15.85 2.46 19.25
C LEU A 35 16.87 1.72 20.09
N ALA A 36 17.69 0.86 19.46
CA ALA A 36 18.72 0.10 20.17
C ALA A 36 19.74 1.03 20.85
N TYR A 37 20.17 2.09 20.16
CA TYR A 37 21.09 3.08 20.70
C TYR A 37 20.52 3.82 21.92
N LEU A 38 19.29 4.33 21.83
CA LEU A 38 18.63 5.06 22.93
C LEU A 38 18.32 4.15 24.12
N PHE A 39 17.94 2.90 23.86
CA PHE A 39 17.69 1.89 24.88
C PHE A 39 18.97 1.53 25.64
N MET A 40 20.08 1.33 24.94
CA MET A 40 21.38 1.06 25.59
C MET A 40 21.92 2.26 26.40
N LYS A 41 21.47 3.48 26.10
CA LYS A 41 21.89 4.71 26.79
C LYS A 41 20.92 5.17 27.89
N ASN A 42 19.86 4.41 28.19
CA ASN A 42 18.82 4.77 29.17
C ASN A 42 18.17 6.15 28.92
N GLN A 43 18.11 6.58 27.66
CA GLN A 43 17.52 7.85 27.24
C GLN A 43 16.01 7.69 27.00
N PHE A 44 15.27 7.48 28.08
CA PHE A 44 13.84 7.11 28.02
C PHE A 44 12.93 8.23 27.49
N MET A 45 13.31 9.49 27.66
CA MET A 45 12.54 10.63 27.13
C MET A 45 12.65 10.70 25.61
N GLU A 46 13.85 10.52 25.09
CA GLU A 46 14.15 10.46 23.66
C GLU A 46 13.51 9.23 23.02
N LEU A 47 13.48 8.10 23.74
CA LEU A 47 12.76 6.89 23.34
C LEU A 47 11.24 7.15 23.26
N PHE A 48 10.66 7.84 24.24
CA PHE A 48 9.24 8.21 24.25
C PHE A 48 8.90 9.16 23.08
N TYR A 49 9.72 10.18 22.83
CA TYR A 49 9.58 11.04 21.66
C TYR A 49 9.71 10.26 20.35
N LEU A 50 10.63 9.30 20.28
CA LEU A 50 10.77 8.41 19.12
C LEU A 50 9.50 7.59 18.91
N VAL A 51 8.91 6.98 19.95
CA VAL A 51 7.67 6.19 19.85
C VAL A 51 6.46 7.03 19.44
N ILE A 52 6.26 8.21 20.02
CA ILE A 52 5.23 9.15 19.58
C ILE A 52 5.43 9.48 18.10
N LYS A 53 6.68 9.70 17.69
CA LYS A 53 6.98 10.01 16.31
C LYS A 53 6.81 8.82 15.37
N ILE A 54 7.10 7.60 15.81
CA ILE A 54 6.77 6.37 15.07
C ILE A 54 5.27 6.34 14.86
N THR A 55 4.48 6.57 15.90
CA THR A 55 3.02 6.61 15.84
C THR A 55 2.50 7.68 14.86
N LEU A 56 3.15 8.84 14.82
CA LEU A 56 2.86 9.92 13.88
C LEU A 56 3.37 9.65 12.45
N CYS A 57 4.48 8.92 12.28
CA CYS A 57 5.05 8.53 10.97
C CYS A 57 4.32 7.32 10.37
N THR A 58 3.80 6.41 11.21
CA THR A 58 2.79 5.40 10.86
C THR A 58 1.42 6.05 10.68
N ASN A 59 1.40 7.31 10.21
CA ASN A 59 0.29 8.25 10.29
C ASN A 59 -1.01 7.53 9.95
N PRO A 60 -1.87 7.26 10.96
CA PRO A 60 -3.12 6.55 10.73
C PRO A 60 -3.98 7.26 9.67
N ILE A 61 -3.78 8.58 9.50
CA ILE A 61 -4.43 9.39 8.48
C ILE A 61 -3.86 9.08 7.10
N LEU A 62 -2.53 9.01 6.91
CA LEU A 62 -1.95 8.62 5.62
C LEU A 62 -2.35 7.20 5.26
N TYR A 63 -2.31 6.28 6.23
CA TYR A 63 -2.79 4.92 6.05
C TYR A 63 -4.27 4.87 5.66
N PHE A 64 -5.12 5.65 6.34
CA PHE A 64 -6.53 5.77 6.01
C PHE A 64 -6.75 6.37 4.60
N ILE A 65 -5.96 7.37 4.21
CA ILE A 65 -5.99 7.97 2.87
C ILE A 65 -5.57 6.92 1.83
N HIS A 66 -4.46 6.21 2.05
CA HIS A 66 -4.01 5.10 1.21
C HIS A 66 -5.17 4.14 0.99
N LEU A 67 -5.68 3.56 2.08
CA LEU A 67 -6.75 2.57 2.05
C LEU A 67 -8.01 3.10 1.37
N SER A 68 -8.35 4.37 1.59
CA SER A 68 -9.50 5.03 0.95
C SER A 68 -9.31 5.14 -0.56
N LEU A 69 -8.12 5.53 -1.03
CA LEU A 69 -7.80 5.69 -2.44
C LEU A 69 -7.80 4.35 -3.19
N VAL A 70 -7.30 3.27 -2.55
CA VAL A 70 -7.25 1.95 -3.19
C VAL A 70 -8.55 1.18 -3.12
N GLY A 71 -9.38 1.36 -2.10
CA GLY A 71 -10.67 0.63 -2.12
C GLY A 71 -11.43 0.41 -0.84
N MET A 72 -10.97 0.86 0.31
CA MET A 72 -11.69 0.63 1.57
C MET A 72 -13.00 1.43 1.62
N ILE A 73 -13.03 2.62 0.98
CA ILE A 73 -14.16 3.55 1.02
C ILE A 73 -14.55 3.94 -0.42
N GLU A 74 -15.63 3.35 -0.93
CA GLU A 74 -16.12 3.52 -2.31
C GLU A 74 -16.26 4.98 -2.79
N PRO A 75 -16.77 5.96 -2.01
CA PRO A 75 -16.82 7.34 -2.48
C PRO A 75 -15.44 7.96 -2.69
N LEU A 76 -14.42 7.49 -1.95
CA LEU A 76 -13.05 8.00 -1.99
C LEU A 76 -12.12 7.18 -2.89
N THR A 77 -12.55 6.00 -3.33
CA THR A 77 -11.78 5.10 -4.19
C THR A 77 -11.56 5.74 -5.56
N LEU A 78 -10.31 5.68 -6.03
CA LEU A 78 -9.93 6.13 -7.36
C LEU A 78 -10.81 5.47 -8.42
N LYS A 79 -11.37 6.27 -9.33
CA LYS A 79 -12.30 5.79 -10.38
C LYS A 79 -11.74 4.64 -11.20
N SER A 80 -10.43 4.66 -11.45
CA SER A 80 -9.69 3.61 -12.16
C SER A 80 -9.64 2.26 -11.43
N LEU A 81 -9.79 2.25 -10.10
CA LEU A 81 -9.72 1.05 -9.26
C LEU A 81 -11.09 0.54 -8.80
N ARG A 82 -12.17 1.32 -9.01
CA ARG A 82 -13.55 0.90 -8.69
C ARG A 82 -13.93 -0.46 -9.28
N PRO A 83 -13.55 -0.83 -10.52
CA PRO A 83 -13.87 -2.16 -11.06
C PRO A 83 -13.26 -3.31 -10.23
N ILE A 84 -12.06 -3.14 -9.69
CA ILE A 84 -11.40 -4.14 -8.83
C ILE A 84 -12.24 -4.36 -7.58
N ASN A 85 -12.58 -3.29 -6.87
CA ASN A 85 -13.32 -3.37 -5.61
C ASN A 85 -14.77 -3.85 -5.79
N LYS A 86 -15.38 -3.60 -6.96
CA LYS A 86 -16.74 -4.03 -7.25
C LYS A 86 -16.82 -5.50 -7.68
N ASN A 87 -15.81 -5.97 -8.39
CA ASN A 87 -15.88 -7.26 -9.10
C ASN A 87 -14.96 -8.33 -8.52
N ILE A 88 -14.09 -8.00 -7.57
CA ILE A 88 -13.21 -8.96 -6.86
C ILE A 88 -13.60 -8.99 -5.39
N ILE A 89 -13.89 -10.17 -4.88
CA ILE A 89 -14.25 -10.44 -3.48
C ILE A 89 -13.19 -11.36 -2.91
N GLY A 90 -12.40 -10.89 -1.94
CA GLY A 90 -11.20 -11.63 -1.51
C GLY A 90 -10.20 -11.77 -2.65
N ASP A 91 -9.90 -13.00 -3.05
CA ASP A 91 -9.01 -13.32 -4.18
C ASP A 91 -9.77 -13.89 -5.41
N GLU A 92 -11.10 -13.81 -5.40
CA GLU A 92 -11.98 -14.39 -6.41
C GLU A 92 -12.79 -13.32 -7.14
N LEU A 93 -13.16 -13.63 -8.39
CA LEU A 93 -14.08 -12.80 -9.16
C LEU A 93 -15.50 -13.05 -8.69
N SER A 94 -16.32 -12.01 -8.70
CA SER A 94 -17.74 -12.13 -8.39
C SER A 94 -18.41 -13.20 -9.26
N PRO A 95 -19.22 -14.11 -8.69
CA PRO A 95 -19.78 -15.25 -9.42
C PRO A 95 -20.72 -14.85 -10.55
N ASN A 96 -21.31 -13.64 -10.50
CA ASN A 96 -22.24 -13.13 -11.51
C ASN A 96 -21.61 -12.06 -12.43
N ILE A 97 -20.29 -12.14 -12.64
CA ILE A 97 -19.57 -11.15 -13.44
C ILE A 97 -19.85 -11.30 -14.95
N THR A 98 -20.20 -10.20 -15.60
CA THR A 98 -20.40 -10.15 -17.06
C THR A 98 -19.07 -10.02 -17.82
N TYR A 99 -19.08 -10.35 -19.11
CA TYR A 99 -17.89 -10.20 -19.97
C TYR A 99 -17.33 -8.75 -19.97
N LYS A 100 -18.22 -7.75 -20.01
CA LYS A 100 -17.84 -6.33 -19.95
C LYS A 100 -17.14 -5.99 -18.63
N GLN A 101 -17.71 -6.43 -17.50
CA GLN A 101 -17.11 -6.21 -16.18
C GLN A 101 -15.75 -6.90 -16.03
N ILE A 102 -15.56 -8.09 -16.63
CA ILE A 102 -14.24 -8.74 -16.66
C ILE A 102 -13.21 -7.87 -17.41
N GLN A 103 -13.58 -7.32 -18.57
CA GLN A 103 -12.67 -6.44 -19.32
C GLN A 103 -12.31 -5.17 -18.54
N GLU A 104 -13.28 -4.52 -17.91
CA GLU A 104 -13.05 -3.36 -17.04
C GLU A 104 -12.13 -3.70 -15.86
N THR A 105 -12.34 -4.86 -15.24
CA THR A 105 -11.52 -5.35 -14.13
C THR A 105 -10.09 -5.66 -14.57
N LEU A 106 -9.90 -6.29 -15.74
CA LEU A 106 -8.59 -6.55 -16.32
C LEU A 106 -7.82 -5.26 -16.64
N ALA A 107 -8.51 -4.24 -17.15
CA ALA A 107 -7.91 -2.93 -17.41
C ALA A 107 -7.47 -2.26 -16.10
N ALA A 108 -8.31 -2.28 -15.06
CA ALA A 108 -7.98 -1.75 -13.75
C ALA A 108 -6.80 -2.50 -13.11
N LEU A 109 -6.81 -3.84 -13.16
CA LEU A 109 -5.72 -4.70 -12.69
C LEU A 109 -4.39 -4.41 -13.41
N LYS A 110 -4.41 -3.92 -14.65
CA LYS A 110 -3.18 -3.55 -15.37
C LYS A 110 -2.49 -2.31 -14.79
N VAL A 111 -3.28 -1.34 -14.33
CA VAL A 111 -2.76 -0.05 -13.84
C VAL A 111 -2.53 -0.08 -12.33
N PHE A 112 -3.17 -1.01 -11.62
CA PHE A 112 -3.14 -1.09 -10.17
C PHE A 112 -1.73 -1.15 -9.54
N PRO A 113 -0.77 -1.98 -9.99
CA PRO A 113 0.58 -2.01 -9.41
C PRO A 113 1.29 -0.65 -9.47
N ARG A 114 1.12 0.08 -10.58
CA ARG A 114 1.71 1.42 -10.74
C ARG A 114 1.07 2.43 -9.80
N ILE A 115 -0.27 2.45 -9.72
CA ILE A 115 -0.99 3.36 -8.81
C ILE A 115 -0.59 3.09 -7.36
N ASN A 116 -0.58 1.82 -6.95
CA ASN A 116 -0.21 1.43 -5.58
C ASN A 116 1.23 1.86 -5.25
N ALA A 117 2.16 1.62 -6.17
CA ALA A 117 3.55 2.03 -6.02
C ALA A 117 3.73 3.55 -5.96
N THR A 118 2.98 4.32 -6.75
CA THR A 118 3.01 5.79 -6.70
C THR A 118 2.49 6.32 -5.37
N ILE A 119 1.35 5.82 -4.87
CA ILE A 119 0.81 6.24 -3.57
C ILE A 119 1.80 5.90 -2.45
N ALA A 120 2.36 4.68 -2.47
CA ALA A 120 3.39 4.25 -1.54
C ALA A 120 4.66 5.13 -1.60
N ALA A 121 5.10 5.53 -2.80
CA ALA A 121 6.24 6.42 -2.98
C ALA A 121 5.97 7.81 -2.36
N ILE A 122 4.79 8.39 -2.61
CA ILE A 122 4.38 9.69 -2.07
C ILE A 122 4.37 9.65 -0.54
N GLU A 123 3.79 8.61 0.05
CA GLU A 123 3.75 8.45 1.51
C GLU A 123 5.13 8.27 2.12
N CYS A 124 5.98 7.45 1.50
CA CYS A 124 7.35 7.26 1.95
C CYS A 124 8.15 8.57 1.85
N ALA A 125 7.97 9.34 0.78
CA ALA A 125 8.59 10.65 0.61
C ALA A 125 8.14 11.65 1.70
N LEU A 126 6.85 11.69 2.04
CA LEU A 126 6.34 12.54 3.13
C LEU A 126 6.98 12.18 4.48
N VAL A 127 7.17 10.88 4.75
CA VAL A 127 7.86 10.43 5.97
C VAL A 127 9.33 10.84 5.96
N VAL A 128 10.04 10.63 4.85
CA VAL A 128 11.47 10.98 4.72
C VAL A 128 11.69 12.49 4.82
N LEU A 129 10.82 13.31 4.22
CA LEU A 129 10.88 14.78 4.32
C LEU A 129 10.63 15.29 5.75
N SER A 130 10.03 14.48 6.62
CA SER A 130 9.88 14.81 8.05
C SER A 130 11.14 14.55 8.89
N LEU A 131 12.15 13.85 8.34
CA LEU A 131 13.39 13.52 9.05
C LEU A 131 14.29 14.74 9.28
N PRO A 132 14.55 15.62 8.29
CA PRO A 132 15.36 16.83 8.50
C PRO A 132 14.78 17.77 9.56
N VAL A 133 13.47 17.99 9.54
CA VAL A 133 12.77 18.84 10.52
C VAL A 133 12.95 18.29 11.94
N LEU A 134 12.86 16.97 12.10
CA LEU A 134 13.10 16.33 13.38
C LEU A 134 14.55 16.45 13.82
N TYR A 135 15.48 16.12 12.94
CA TYR A 135 16.87 16.09 13.32
C TYR A 135 17.40 17.48 13.67
N HIS A 136 16.87 18.52 13.04
CA HIS A 136 17.07 19.89 13.47
C HIS A 136 16.53 20.14 14.89
N TYR A 137 15.28 19.72 15.18
CA TYR A 137 14.69 19.90 16.51
C TYR A 137 15.43 19.16 17.63
N LEU A 138 15.95 17.96 17.34
CA LEU A 138 16.74 17.15 18.27
C LEU A 138 18.19 17.62 18.43
N GLY A 139 18.60 18.70 17.75
CA GLY A 139 19.95 19.24 17.84
C GLY A 139 21.02 18.35 17.18
N TYR A 140 20.64 17.43 16.30
CA TYR A 140 21.61 16.63 15.56
C TYR A 140 22.37 17.49 14.54
N GLY A 141 23.66 17.21 14.38
CA GLY A 141 24.51 17.89 13.42
C GLY A 141 24.11 17.62 11.95
N PRO A 142 24.45 18.54 11.01
CA PRO A 142 24.03 18.47 9.62
C PRO A 142 24.51 17.21 8.88
N VAL A 143 25.62 16.62 9.30
CA VAL A 143 26.14 15.35 8.74
C VAL A 143 25.19 14.19 8.99
N LEU A 144 24.63 14.09 10.20
CA LEU A 144 23.67 13.05 10.55
C LEU A 144 22.33 13.28 9.84
N VAL A 145 21.95 14.56 9.67
CA VAL A 145 20.77 14.94 8.89
C VAL A 145 20.90 14.46 7.44
N PHE A 146 22.03 14.77 6.80
CA PHE A 146 22.31 14.39 5.42
C PHE A 146 22.34 12.86 5.25
N ALA A 147 23.03 12.14 6.17
CA ALA A 147 23.07 10.69 6.14
C ALA A 147 21.67 10.06 6.24
N GLY A 148 20.81 10.58 7.12
CA GLY A 148 19.43 10.10 7.25
C GLY A 148 18.57 10.36 6.01
N VAL A 149 18.78 11.49 5.31
CA VAL A 149 18.11 11.77 4.02
C VAL A 149 18.55 10.78 2.94
N VAL A 150 19.86 10.52 2.82
CA VAL A 150 20.39 9.56 1.83
C VAL A 150 19.82 8.16 2.07
N VAL A 151 19.80 7.70 3.33
CA VAL A 151 19.19 6.42 3.70
C VAL A 151 17.68 6.45 3.40
N GLY A 152 16.99 7.53 3.73
CA GLY A 152 15.57 7.71 3.43
C GLY A 152 15.25 7.62 1.93
N LEU A 153 16.08 8.21 1.07
CA LEU A 153 15.91 8.12 -0.39
C LEU A 153 16.08 6.69 -0.92
N LEU A 154 17.08 5.96 -0.42
CA LEU A 154 17.26 4.54 -0.76
C LEU A 154 16.05 3.71 -0.32
N LEU A 155 15.51 4.01 0.86
CA LEU A 155 14.31 3.36 1.37
C LEU A 155 13.09 3.61 0.50
N ILE A 156 12.89 4.84 -0.01
CA ILE A 156 11.81 5.14 -0.97
C ILE A 156 11.94 4.24 -2.19
N ILE A 157 13.12 4.15 -2.79
CA ILE A 157 13.35 3.35 -4.01
C ILE A 157 13.04 1.87 -3.77
N VAL A 158 13.65 1.28 -2.74
CA VAL A 158 13.46 -0.14 -2.39
C VAL A 158 11.99 -0.42 -2.12
N TYR A 159 11.34 0.46 -1.35
CA TYR A 159 9.95 0.30 -0.97
C TYR A 159 9.00 0.41 -2.16
N THR A 160 9.13 1.45 -2.99
CA THR A 160 8.33 1.59 -4.21
C THR A 160 8.50 0.37 -5.12
N PHE A 161 9.72 -0.15 -5.26
CA PHE A 161 9.97 -1.36 -6.03
C PHE A 161 9.29 -2.60 -5.43
N LEU A 162 9.44 -2.83 -4.12
CA LEU A 162 8.82 -3.95 -3.43
C LEU A 162 7.29 -3.86 -3.49
N THR A 163 6.70 -2.69 -3.24
CA THR A 163 5.26 -2.47 -3.36
C THR A 163 4.78 -2.79 -4.77
N HIS A 164 5.48 -2.32 -5.80
CA HIS A 164 5.15 -2.63 -7.19
C HIS A 164 5.24 -4.14 -7.46
N TYR A 165 6.35 -4.77 -7.07
CA TYR A 165 6.59 -6.20 -7.28
C TYR A 165 5.53 -7.09 -6.61
N PHE A 166 5.28 -6.90 -5.31
CA PHE A 166 4.28 -7.68 -4.58
C PHE A 166 2.86 -7.45 -5.12
N THR A 167 2.53 -6.21 -5.48
CA THR A 167 1.24 -5.91 -6.11
C THR A 167 1.12 -6.61 -7.45
N ASP A 168 2.15 -6.59 -8.28
CA ASP A 168 2.12 -7.22 -9.61
C ASP A 168 2.01 -8.75 -9.54
N VAL A 169 2.73 -9.40 -8.60
CA VAL A 169 2.60 -10.84 -8.35
C VAL A 169 1.16 -11.20 -8.00
N LYS A 170 0.56 -10.48 -7.03
CA LYS A 170 -0.83 -10.72 -6.62
C LYS A 170 -1.83 -10.44 -7.72
N VAL A 171 -1.65 -9.35 -8.45
CA VAL A 171 -2.47 -8.99 -9.61
C VAL A 171 -2.37 -10.04 -10.71
N GLY A 172 -1.19 -10.62 -10.92
CA GLY A 172 -0.94 -11.64 -11.92
C GLY A 172 -1.77 -12.90 -11.68
N GLU A 173 -1.89 -13.35 -10.43
CA GLU A 173 -2.73 -14.49 -10.05
C GLU A 173 -4.20 -14.26 -10.41
N VAL A 174 -4.75 -13.10 -10.05
CA VAL A 174 -6.14 -12.73 -10.34
C VAL A 174 -6.36 -12.55 -11.85
N ARG A 175 -5.40 -11.94 -12.57
CA ARG A 175 -5.46 -11.75 -14.03
C ARG A 175 -5.54 -13.09 -14.76
N ARG A 176 -4.76 -14.09 -14.35
CA ARG A 176 -4.82 -15.45 -14.92
C ARG A 176 -6.21 -16.08 -14.72
N ARG A 177 -6.80 -15.93 -13.53
CA ARG A 177 -8.16 -16.41 -13.23
C ARG A 177 -9.21 -15.71 -14.09
N ALA A 178 -9.14 -14.38 -14.19
CA ALA A 178 -10.04 -13.56 -15.01
C ALA A 178 -9.98 -13.94 -16.49
N ASN A 179 -8.78 -14.18 -17.03
CA ASN A 179 -8.62 -14.60 -18.43
C ASN A 179 -9.24 -15.98 -18.70
N ARG A 180 -9.18 -16.92 -17.76
CA ARG A 180 -9.87 -18.22 -17.89
C ARG A 180 -11.39 -18.05 -17.96
N MET A 181 -11.98 -17.30 -17.02
CA MET A 181 -13.43 -17.05 -17.02
C MET A 181 -13.89 -16.29 -18.27
N LYS A 182 -13.07 -15.34 -18.76
CA LYS A 182 -13.35 -14.58 -19.99
C LYS A 182 -13.54 -15.49 -21.21
N MET A 183 -12.76 -16.58 -21.32
CA MET A 183 -12.88 -17.52 -22.44
C MET A 183 -14.22 -18.26 -22.42
N HIS A 184 -14.71 -18.63 -21.24
CA HIS A 184 -16.01 -19.31 -21.09
C HIS A 184 -17.20 -18.38 -21.38
N LEU A 185 -17.09 -17.11 -21.00
CA LEU A 185 -18.13 -16.09 -21.16
C LEU A 185 -18.09 -15.38 -22.53
N ARG A 186 -17.21 -15.80 -23.45
CA ARG A 186 -17.08 -15.17 -24.77
C ARG A 186 -18.38 -15.38 -25.57
N PRO A 187 -19.03 -14.30 -26.05
CA PRO A 187 -20.30 -14.40 -26.77
C PRO A 187 -20.16 -15.30 -28.00
N LYS A 188 -21.16 -16.14 -28.26
CA LYS A 188 -21.14 -17.14 -29.35
C LYS A 188 -20.94 -16.51 -30.73
N SER A 189 -21.36 -15.26 -30.94
CA SER A 189 -21.14 -14.50 -32.18
C SER A 189 -19.66 -14.21 -32.49
N ALA A 190 -18.76 -14.34 -31.50
CA ALA A 190 -17.32 -14.14 -31.68
C ALA A 190 -16.52 -15.45 -31.80
N ARG A 191 -17.20 -16.62 -31.86
CA ARG A 191 -16.57 -17.94 -32.07
C ARG A 191 -16.69 -18.45 -33.51
N ALA A 192 -17.37 -17.71 -34.38
CA ALA A 192 -17.68 -18.11 -35.75
C ALA A 192 -16.74 -17.50 -36.81
N TRP A 193 -15.56 -17.02 -36.40
CA TRP A 193 -14.50 -16.54 -37.29
C TRP A 193 -13.18 -17.18 -36.87
#